data_AF-A0A1S1Z4F3-F1
#
_entry.id   AF-A0A1S1Z4F3-F1
#
_cell.length_a   1.000
_cell.length_b   1.000
_cell.length_c   1.000
_cell.angle_alpha   90.00
_cell.angle_beta   90.00
_cell.angle_gamma   90.00
#
_symmetry.space_group_name_H-M   'P 1'
#
loop_
_entity.id
_entity.type
_entity.pdbx_description
1 polymer ?
#
loop_
_entity_poly.entity_id
_entity_poly.type
_entity_poly.pdbx_seq_one_letter_code
_entity_poly.pdbx_strand_id
1 'polypeptide(L)'
;MSAKTTINQLYKEYTASNNIEITEDNFNILLMYFPCLLIVASDGVVDEEEWVFVKYLSKFMSDAYKHKLTRSELEDLQKLYFQELEYLVNTLDKWKDKFLDTLAIYLNEHDEEKEDILDILQLFAEASEGVCEDEEEAIEEISDRLGLEE
;
A
#
# COMPACT_ATOMS: atom_id res chain seq x y z
N MET A 1 17.81 2.39 13.10
CA MET A 1 17.13 1.09 13.36
C MET A 1 17.00 0.42 12.01
N SER A 2 17.25 -0.88 11.86
CA SER A 2 17.22 -1.49 10.52
C SER A 2 15.81 -1.66 9.98
N ALA A 3 15.63 -1.65 8.66
CA ALA A 3 14.34 -1.84 8.01
C ALA A 3 13.63 -3.12 8.46
N LYS A 4 14.38 -4.22 8.55
CA LYS A 4 13.85 -5.50 9.08
C LYS A 4 13.26 -5.36 10.48
N THR A 5 13.86 -4.55 11.34
CA THR A 5 13.41 -4.38 12.73
C THR A 5 12.13 -3.55 12.78
N THR A 6 12.08 -2.45 12.03
CA THR A 6 10.90 -1.56 11.98
C THR A 6 9.70 -2.26 11.35
N ILE A 7 9.90 -2.98 10.25
CA ILE A 7 8.87 -3.81 9.59
C ILE A 7 8.31 -4.85 10.57
N ASN A 8 9.19 -5.59 11.26
CA ASN A 8 8.75 -6.60 12.22
C ASN A 8 7.97 -6.01 13.41
N GLN A 9 8.34 -4.81 13.85
CA GLN A 9 7.60 -4.12 14.90
C GLN A 9 6.23 -3.67 14.39
N LEU A 10 6.17 -3.03 13.21
CA LEU A 10 4.93 -2.58 12.60
C LEU A 10 3.98 -3.76 12.36
N TYR A 11 4.47 -4.87 11.80
CA TYR A 11 3.70 -6.10 11.58
C TYR A 11 3.06 -6.62 12.87
N LYS A 12 3.81 -6.67 13.98
CA LYS A 12 3.28 -7.10 15.28
C LYS A 12 2.23 -6.14 15.84
N GLU A 13 2.46 -4.84 15.72
CA GLU A 13 1.49 -3.84 16.18
C GLU A 13 0.20 -3.89 15.35
N TYR A 14 0.35 -4.08 14.03
CA TYR A 14 -0.74 -4.20 13.07
C TYR A 14 -1.60 -5.44 13.34
N THR A 15 -0.99 -6.62 13.38
CA THR A 15 -1.68 -7.88 13.67
C THR A 15 -2.25 -7.98 15.09
N ALA A 16 -1.71 -7.24 16.06
CA ALA A 16 -2.32 -7.15 17.39
C ALA A 16 -3.57 -6.25 17.43
N SER A 17 -3.70 -5.34 16.46
CA SER A 17 -4.80 -4.36 16.37
C SER A 17 -5.87 -4.75 15.35
N ASN A 18 -5.52 -5.60 14.40
CA ASN A 18 -6.35 -6.05 13.31
C ASN A 18 -6.65 -7.54 13.48
N ASN A 19 -7.91 -7.95 13.32
CA ASN A 19 -8.33 -9.34 13.50
C ASN A 19 -8.19 -10.17 12.20
N ILE A 20 -7.64 -9.58 11.14
CA ILE A 20 -7.41 -10.25 9.87
C ILE A 20 -6.05 -10.99 9.96
N GLU A 21 -6.05 -12.27 9.62
CA GLU A 21 -4.84 -13.09 9.62
C GLU A 21 -4.05 -12.84 8.33
N ILE A 22 -2.97 -12.07 8.43
CA ILE A 22 -2.02 -11.81 7.35
C ILE A 22 -0.64 -12.37 7.70
N THR A 23 0.06 -12.92 6.72
CA THR A 23 1.44 -13.40 6.89
C THR A 23 2.44 -12.23 6.78
N GLU A 24 3.67 -12.40 7.27
CA GLU A 24 4.72 -11.37 7.14
C GLU A 24 5.01 -11.03 5.67
N ASP A 25 5.06 -12.02 4.78
CA ASP A 25 5.28 -11.80 3.34
C ASP A 25 4.16 -10.96 2.71
N ASN A 26 2.90 -11.29 3.01
CA ASN A 26 1.75 -10.52 2.50
C ASN A 26 1.70 -9.13 3.12
N PHE A 27 2.09 -8.98 4.38
CA PHE A 27 2.20 -7.68 5.04
C PHE A 27 3.26 -6.79 4.39
N ASN A 28 4.39 -7.36 3.96
CA ASN A 28 5.41 -6.59 3.24
C ASN A 28 4.88 -6.07 1.90
N ILE A 29 4.08 -6.86 1.17
CA ILE A 29 3.38 -6.37 -0.02
C ILE A 29 2.40 -5.26 0.37
N LEU A 30 1.60 -5.44 1.42
CA LEU A 30 0.72 -4.38 1.91
C LEU A 30 1.46 -3.07 2.23
N LEU A 31 2.64 -3.16 2.85
CA LEU A 31 3.49 -2.01 3.13
C LEU A 31 3.96 -1.30 1.85
N MET A 32 4.42 -2.04 0.84
CA MET A 32 4.90 -1.48 -0.42
C MET A 32 3.80 -0.79 -1.22
N TYR A 33 2.57 -1.31 -1.17
CA TYR A 33 1.41 -0.75 -1.90
C TYR A 33 0.57 0.23 -1.07
N PHE A 34 0.92 0.43 0.20
CA PHE A 34 0.22 1.39 1.06
C PHE A 34 0.20 2.83 0.51
N PRO A 35 1.28 3.35 -0.10
CA PRO A 35 1.25 4.67 -0.73
C PRO A 35 0.15 4.83 -1.78
N CYS A 36 -0.15 3.78 -2.57
CA CYS A 36 -1.25 3.82 -3.54
C CYS A 36 -2.62 3.99 -2.88
N LEU A 37 -2.82 3.41 -1.70
CA LEU A 37 -4.06 3.58 -0.94
C LEU A 37 -4.24 5.01 -0.45
N LEU A 38 -3.14 5.69 -0.10
CA LEU A 38 -3.19 7.08 0.36
C LEU A 38 -3.58 8.06 -0.75
N ILE A 39 -3.16 7.81 -1.99
CA ILE A 39 -3.56 8.62 -3.16
C ILE A 39 -5.08 8.55 -3.32
N VAL A 40 -5.64 7.34 -3.29
CA VAL A 40 -7.07 7.06 -3.46
C VAL A 40 -7.92 7.55 -2.28
N ALA A 41 -7.30 7.81 -1.14
CA ALA A 41 -7.99 8.30 0.05
C ALA A 41 -7.56 9.73 0.41
N SER A 42 -6.96 10.45 -0.54
CA SER A 42 -6.37 11.78 -0.33
C SER A 42 -7.42 12.84 0.01
N ASP A 43 -8.61 12.74 -0.58
CA ASP A 43 -9.75 13.64 -0.32
C ASP A 43 -10.46 13.36 1.02
N GLY A 44 -10.10 12.26 1.69
CA GLY A 44 -10.63 11.82 2.97
C GLY A 44 -11.99 11.10 2.91
N VAL A 45 -12.57 10.86 1.72
CA VAL A 45 -13.87 10.20 1.56
C VAL A 45 -13.85 9.21 0.39
N VAL A 46 -13.60 7.93 0.69
CA VAL A 46 -13.62 6.86 -0.33
C VAL A 46 -15.04 6.61 -0.88
N ASP A 47 -15.30 7.07 -2.10
CA ASP A 47 -16.57 6.91 -2.82
C ASP A 47 -16.65 5.60 -3.63
N GLU A 48 -17.76 5.39 -4.35
CA GLU A 48 -17.99 4.14 -5.11
C GLU A 48 -16.93 3.90 -6.21
N GLU A 49 -16.38 4.96 -6.81
CA GLU A 49 -15.35 4.88 -7.85
C GLU A 49 -13.98 4.54 -7.22
N GLU A 50 -13.66 5.12 -6.07
CA GLU A 50 -12.44 4.82 -5.32
C GLU A 50 -12.47 3.40 -4.73
N TRP A 51 -13.64 2.88 -4.34
CA TRP A 51 -13.78 1.46 -3.96
C TRP A 51 -13.51 0.50 -5.12
N VAL A 52 -13.81 0.90 -6.36
CA VAL A 52 -13.42 0.14 -7.54
C VAL A 52 -11.90 0.11 -7.68
N PHE A 53 -11.23 1.22 -7.38
CA PHE A 53 -9.77 1.28 -7.34
C PHE A 53 -9.17 0.38 -6.26
N VAL A 54 -9.66 0.45 -5.02
CA VAL A 54 -9.20 -0.41 -3.91
C VAL A 54 -9.32 -1.90 -4.30
N LYS A 55 -10.38 -2.25 -5.02
CA LYS A 55 -10.56 -3.60 -5.57
C LYS A 55 -9.51 -3.93 -6.66
N TYR A 56 -9.18 -2.99 -7.55
CA TYR A 56 -8.10 -3.17 -8.52
C TYR A 56 -6.73 -3.31 -7.85
N LEU A 57 -6.44 -2.50 -6.84
CA LEU A 57 -5.23 -2.57 -6.04
C LEU A 57 -5.07 -3.94 -5.38
N SER A 58 -6.13 -4.44 -4.71
CA SER A 58 -6.11 -5.78 -4.10
C SER A 58 -5.81 -6.89 -5.10
N LYS A 59 -6.32 -6.76 -6.33
CA LYS A 59 -6.05 -7.70 -7.42
C LYS A 59 -4.60 -7.61 -7.87
N PHE A 60 -4.09 -6.40 -8.10
CA PHE A 60 -2.72 -6.16 -8.54
C PHE A 60 -1.70 -6.73 -7.54
N MET A 61 -1.93 -6.50 -6.24
CA MET A 61 -1.11 -7.08 -5.16
C MET A 61 -1.12 -8.61 -5.21
N SER A 62 -2.28 -9.23 -5.44
CA SER A 62 -2.38 -10.70 -5.54
C SER A 62 -1.72 -11.24 -6.83
N ASP A 63 -1.79 -10.50 -7.93
CA ASP A 63 -1.27 -10.93 -9.25
C ASP A 63 0.26 -11.13 -9.26
N ALA A 64 0.98 -10.53 -8.31
CA ALA A 64 2.39 -10.83 -8.04
C ALA A 64 2.64 -12.34 -7.79
N TYR A 65 1.63 -13.07 -7.31
CA TYR A 65 1.67 -14.48 -6.96
C TYR A 65 0.99 -15.40 -7.98
N LYS A 66 0.47 -14.88 -9.10
CA LYS A 66 -0.29 -15.66 -10.10
C LYS A 66 0.46 -16.87 -10.67
N HIS A 67 1.80 -16.84 -10.63
CA HIS A 67 2.66 -17.90 -11.12
C HIS A 67 2.96 -18.98 -10.07
N LYS A 68 2.63 -18.71 -8.80
CA LYS A 68 2.88 -19.60 -7.65
C LYS A 68 1.61 -20.25 -7.11
N LEU A 69 0.46 -19.60 -7.30
CA LEU A 69 -0.81 -19.99 -6.70
C LEU A 69 -1.79 -20.56 -7.73
N THR A 70 -2.69 -21.42 -7.27
CA THR A 70 -3.87 -21.79 -8.03
C THR A 70 -4.84 -20.62 -8.11
N ARG A 71 -5.81 -20.70 -9.03
CA ARG A 71 -6.86 -19.69 -9.17
C ARG A 71 -7.64 -19.46 -7.86
N SER A 72 -7.98 -20.52 -7.12
CA SER A 72 -8.74 -20.39 -5.87
C SER A 72 -7.91 -19.67 -4.81
N GLU A 73 -6.63 -20.04 -4.67
CA GLU A 73 -5.72 -19.40 -3.70
C GLU A 73 -5.47 -17.93 -4.06
N LEU A 74 -5.40 -17.60 -5.35
CA LEU A 74 -5.30 -16.21 -5.81
C LEU A 74 -6.56 -15.41 -5.47
N GLU A 75 -7.74 -15.97 -5.71
CA GLU A 75 -9.02 -15.34 -5.34
C GLU A 75 -9.13 -15.12 -3.82
N ASP A 76 -8.62 -16.04 -3.00
CA ASP A 76 -8.59 -15.89 -1.55
C ASP A 76 -7.55 -14.85 -1.09
N LEU A 77 -6.37 -14.81 -1.71
CA LEU A 77 -5.36 -13.79 -1.46
C LEU A 77 -5.85 -12.38 -1.84
N GLN A 78 -6.56 -12.26 -2.96
CA GLN A 78 -7.18 -11.01 -3.36
C GLN A 78 -8.19 -10.53 -2.32
N LYS A 79 -9.06 -11.44 -1.82
CA LYS A 79 -10.03 -11.09 -0.75
C LYS A 79 -9.32 -10.65 0.53
N LEU A 80 -8.23 -11.33 0.90
CA LEU A 80 -7.41 -10.94 2.04
C LEU A 80 -6.91 -9.50 1.88
N TYR A 81 -6.25 -9.19 0.76
CA TYR A 81 -5.76 -7.83 0.53
C TYR A 81 -6.89 -6.79 0.49
N PHE A 82 -8.03 -7.12 -0.09
CA PHE A 82 -9.18 -6.20 -0.10
C PHE A 82 -9.66 -5.88 1.33
N GLN A 83 -9.76 -6.88 2.20
CA GLN A 83 -10.15 -6.69 3.61
C GLN A 83 -9.13 -5.84 4.38
N GLU A 84 -7.84 -6.05 4.09
CA GLU A 84 -6.76 -5.28 4.71
C GLU A 84 -6.77 -3.81 4.27
N LEU A 85 -6.96 -3.55 2.97
CA LEU A 85 -7.11 -2.19 2.45
C LEU A 85 -8.37 -1.51 3.02
N GLU A 86 -9.49 -2.22 3.09
CA GLU A 86 -10.72 -1.71 3.72
C GLU A 86 -10.49 -1.32 5.19
N TYR A 87 -9.78 -2.16 5.97
CA TYR A 87 -9.42 -1.83 7.34
C TYR A 87 -8.54 -0.58 7.42
N LEU A 88 -7.54 -0.48 6.55
CA LEU A 88 -6.60 0.64 6.51
C LEU A 88 -7.30 1.95 6.15
N VAL A 89 -8.17 1.99 5.14
CA VAL A 89 -8.99 3.18 4.79
C VAL A 89 -9.74 3.69 6.03
N ASN A 90 -10.39 2.80 6.77
CA ASN A 90 -11.15 3.15 7.96
C ASN A 90 -10.29 3.54 9.18
N THR A 91 -8.97 3.34 9.09
CA THR A 91 -8.02 3.56 10.21
C THR A 91 -6.77 4.33 9.78
N LEU A 92 -6.85 5.13 8.70
CA LEU A 92 -5.70 5.83 8.11
C LEU A 92 -4.94 6.69 9.12
N ASP A 93 -5.63 7.49 9.94
CA ASP A 93 -5.02 8.35 10.96
C ASP A 93 -4.11 7.59 11.95
N LYS A 94 -4.40 6.30 12.19
CA LYS A 94 -3.60 5.47 13.09
C LYS A 94 -2.35 4.93 12.42
N TRP A 95 -2.40 4.69 11.11
CA TRP A 95 -1.41 3.90 10.40
C TRP A 95 -0.57 4.68 9.40
N LYS A 96 -1.08 5.80 8.84
CA LYS A 96 -0.41 6.60 7.79
C LYS A 96 1.06 6.84 8.12
N ASP A 97 1.32 7.49 9.25
CA ASP A 97 2.70 7.83 9.64
C ASP A 97 3.57 6.58 9.87
N LYS A 98 3.03 5.56 10.53
CA LYS A 98 3.80 4.35 10.85
C LYS A 98 4.21 3.58 9.60
N PHE A 99 3.31 3.47 8.63
CA PHE A 99 3.58 2.79 7.36
C PHE A 99 4.58 3.60 6.54
N LEU A 100 4.36 4.91 6.36
CA LEU A 100 5.27 5.76 5.57
C LEU A 100 6.67 5.83 6.19
N ASP A 101 6.78 6.00 7.51
CA ASP A 101 8.08 6.05 8.19
C ASP A 101 8.82 4.70 8.07
N THR A 102 8.08 3.59 8.18
CA THR A 102 8.67 2.24 8.03
C THR A 102 9.12 2.00 6.59
N LEU A 103 8.32 2.40 5.61
CA LEU A 103 8.65 2.27 4.18
C LEU A 103 9.84 3.17 3.81
N ALA A 104 9.90 4.41 4.31
CA ALA A 104 11.04 5.29 4.09
C ALA A 104 12.34 4.70 4.66
N ILE A 105 12.30 4.07 5.85
CA ILE A 105 13.48 3.37 6.39
C ILE A 105 13.88 2.20 5.50
N TYR A 106 12.90 1.46 4.96
CA TYR A 106 13.14 0.35 4.04
C TYR A 106 13.80 0.82 2.74
N LEU A 107 13.25 1.85 2.10
CA LEU A 107 13.77 2.40 0.84
C LEU A 107 15.15 3.06 0.99
N ASN A 108 15.50 3.56 2.18
CA ASN A 108 16.87 4.02 2.46
C ASN A 108 17.90 2.87 2.49
N GLU A 109 17.46 1.64 2.78
CA GLU A 109 18.31 0.44 2.72
C GLU A 109 18.24 -0.26 1.35
N HIS A 110 17.23 0.06 0.53
CA HIS A 110 16.89 -0.54 -0.76
C HIS A 110 16.58 0.55 -1.79
N ASP A 111 17.58 1.35 -2.12
CA ASP A 111 17.45 2.52 -3.02
C ASP A 111 16.96 2.10 -4.41
N GLU A 112 17.32 0.90 -4.85
CA GLU A 112 16.87 0.32 -6.12
C GLU A 112 15.35 0.09 -6.20
N GLU A 113 14.66 -0.02 -5.06
CA GLU A 113 13.20 -0.26 -5.03
C GLU A 113 12.40 1.05 -5.06
N LYS A 114 13.06 2.21 -4.99
CA LYS A 114 12.39 3.52 -5.08
C LYS A 114 11.79 3.76 -6.45
N GLU A 115 12.51 3.39 -7.51
CA GLU A 115 12.02 3.51 -8.89
C GLU A 115 10.78 2.63 -9.08
N ASP A 116 10.80 1.39 -8.57
CA ASP A 116 9.65 0.48 -8.62
C ASP A 116 8.43 1.07 -7.88
N ILE A 117 8.62 1.67 -6.69
CA ILE A 117 7.53 2.31 -5.95
C ILE A 117 6.99 3.52 -6.73
N LEU A 118 7.86 4.36 -7.28
CA LEU A 118 7.44 5.52 -8.05
C LEU A 118 6.64 5.12 -9.29
N ASP A 119 7.10 4.11 -10.03
CA ASP A 119 6.41 3.56 -11.20
C ASP A 119 5.03 3.02 -10.82
N ILE A 120 4.91 2.34 -9.68
CA ILE A 120 3.64 1.84 -9.17
C ILE A 120 2.72 3.02 -8.84
N LEU A 121 3.20 4.08 -8.17
CA LEU A 121 2.40 5.26 -7.84
C LEU A 121 1.87 5.94 -9.10
N GLN A 122 2.72 6.15 -10.10
CA GLN A 122 2.33 6.74 -11.38
C GLN A 122 1.32 5.88 -12.14
N LEU A 123 1.54 4.56 -12.22
CA LEU A 123 0.63 3.63 -12.88
C LEU A 123 -0.79 3.71 -12.29
N PHE A 124 -0.86 3.84 -10.98
CA PHE A 124 -2.12 3.90 -10.25
C PHE A 124 -2.77 5.28 -10.34
N ALA A 125 -1.99 6.37 -10.29
CA ALA A 125 -2.49 7.71 -10.58
C ALA A 125 -3.10 7.82 -11.99
N GLU A 126 -2.43 7.27 -13.01
CA GLU A 126 -2.94 7.25 -14.39
C GLU A 126 -4.19 6.38 -14.58
N ALA A 127 -4.41 5.39 -13.69
CA ALA A 127 -5.54 4.47 -13.75
C ALA A 127 -6.82 5.03 -13.09
N SER A 128 -6.68 5.98 -12.17
CA SER A 128 -7.77 6.89 -11.76
C SER A 128 -8.11 7.76 -13.00
N GLU A 129 -9.39 7.98 -13.37
CA GLU A 129 -9.78 8.67 -14.62
C GLU A 129 -9.42 10.18 -14.64
N GLY A 130 -8.11 10.48 -14.59
CA GLY A 130 -7.53 11.81 -14.42
C GLY A 130 -7.14 12.05 -12.97
N VAL A 131 -5.84 12.32 -12.73
CA VAL A 131 -5.35 12.73 -11.42
C VAL A 131 -6.01 14.07 -11.07
N CYS A 132 -6.77 14.11 -9.99
CA CYS A 132 -7.30 15.38 -9.48
C CYS A 132 -6.18 16.16 -8.76
N GLU A 133 -6.35 17.45 -8.54
CA GLU A 133 -5.33 18.30 -7.88
C GLU A 133 -4.92 17.73 -6.50
N ASP A 134 -5.86 17.11 -5.77
CA ASP A 134 -5.62 16.49 -4.46
C ASP A 134 -4.79 15.19 -4.57
N GLU A 135 -4.99 14.38 -5.62
CA GLU A 135 -4.19 13.18 -5.87
C GLU A 135 -2.76 13.55 -6.33
N GLU A 136 -2.59 14.60 -7.13
CA GLU A 136 -1.26 15.12 -7.52
C GLU A 136 -0.49 15.61 -6.28
N GLU A 137 -1.13 16.40 -5.41
CA GLU A 137 -0.52 16.86 -4.15
C GLU A 137 -0.17 15.69 -3.23
N ALA A 138 -1.02 14.66 -3.16
CA ALA A 138 -0.74 13.46 -2.38
C ALA A 138 0.47 12.68 -2.92
N ILE A 139 0.61 12.57 -4.25
CA ILE A 139 1.78 11.94 -4.87
C ILE A 139 3.05 12.70 -4.52
N GLU A 140 3.04 14.03 -4.64
CA GLU A 140 4.19 14.87 -4.28
C GLU A 140 4.56 14.71 -2.79
N GLU A 141 3.58 14.81 -1.86
CA GLU A 141 3.81 14.63 -0.41
C GLU A 141 4.41 13.25 -0.09
N ILE A 142 3.87 12.20 -0.71
CA ILE A 142 4.31 10.82 -0.51
C ILE A 142 5.72 10.62 -1.08
N SER A 143 5.97 11.10 -2.31
CA SER A 143 7.28 11.00 -2.97
C SER A 143 8.37 11.70 -2.17
N ASP A 144 8.09 12.92 -1.69
CA ASP A 144 9.00 13.66 -0.81
C ASP A 144 9.27 12.92 0.49
N ARG A 145 8.22 12.39 1.13
CA ARG A 145 8.33 11.69 2.41
C ARG A 145 9.10 10.38 2.31
N LEU A 146 8.98 9.69 1.19
CA LEU A 146 9.68 8.44 0.91
C LEU A 146 11.06 8.67 0.29
N GLY A 147 11.38 9.90 -0.15
CA GLY A 147 12.63 10.24 -0.81
C GLY A 147 12.78 9.52 -2.16
N LEU A 148 11.69 9.51 -2.95
CA LEU A 148 11.63 8.86 -4.27
C LEU A 148 12.23 9.73 -5.38
N GLU A 149 12.31 11.04 -5.17
CA GLU A 149 12.85 12.00 -6.13
C GLU A 149 14.28 12.45 -5.71
N GLU A 150 15.19 12.61 -6.68
CA GLU A 150 16.60 13.03 -6.47
C GLU A 150 16.76 14.53 -6.16
#